data_AF-A0A537A3W5-F1
#
_entry.id   AF-A0A537A3W5-F1
#
_cell.length_a   1.000
_cell.length_b   1.000
_cell.length_c   1.000
_cell.angle_alpha   90.00
_cell.angle_beta   90.00
_cell.angle_gamma   90.00
#
_symmetry.space_group_name_H-M   'P 1'
#
loop_
_entity.id
_entity.type
_entity.pdbx_description
1 polymer ?
#
loop_
_entity_poly.entity_id
_entity_poly.type
_entity_poly.pdbx_seq_one_letter_code
_entity_poly.pdbx_strand_id
1 'polypeptide(L)'
;VADGGFERCLALTKSVGDHFLAAYGPILTQRKDLPYGENERDFQAYRRGRYVEFNLVWDRGTLFGLQSGGRTEAILLSLPPVVKWRYDWKPAPETREAELYSNFLVARDWLDGG
;
A
#
# COMPACT_ATOMS: atom_id res chain seq x y z
N VAL A 1 -5.83 29.89 1.39
CA VAL A 1 -5.78 29.92 2.86
C VAL A 1 -4.36 29.53 3.21
N ALA A 2 -3.55 30.42 3.79
CA ALA A 2 -2.14 30.11 4.03
C ALA A 2 -2.04 29.01 5.09
N ASP A 3 -1.30 27.94 4.78
CA ASP A 3 -1.21 26.66 5.51
C ASP A 3 -0.52 26.75 6.89
N GLY A 4 -0.57 27.93 7.52
CA GLY A 4 0.09 28.28 8.78
C GLY A 4 1.59 28.58 8.67
N GLY A 5 2.09 28.87 7.46
CA GLY A 5 3.46 29.31 7.22
C GLY A 5 4.49 28.16 7.13
N PHE A 6 5.70 28.50 6.67
CA PHE A 6 6.76 27.52 6.41
C PHE A 6 7.08 26.66 7.64
N GLU A 7 7.25 27.27 8.81
CA GLU A 7 7.61 26.55 10.04
C GLU A 7 6.58 25.49 10.42
N ARG A 8 5.28 25.79 10.25
CA ARG A 8 4.22 24.82 10.51
C ARG A 8 4.24 23.68 9.49
N CYS A 9 4.39 23.99 8.21
CA CYS A 9 4.47 22.96 7.17
C CYS A 9 5.68 22.04 7.36
N LEU A 10 6.84 22.61 7.73
CA LEU A 10 8.05 21.87 8.04
C LEU A 10 7.86 20.99 9.29
N ALA A 11 7.28 21.54 10.36
CA ALA A 11 6.97 20.79 11.57
C ALA A 11 6.03 19.61 11.29
N LEU A 12 4.99 19.83 10.47
CA LEU A 12 4.08 18.77 10.06
C LEU A 12 4.79 17.67 9.28
N THR A 13 5.64 18.05 8.31
CA THR A 13 6.40 17.08 7.48
C THR A 13 7.33 16.22 8.35
N LYS A 14 8.06 16.85 9.27
CA LYS A 14 8.92 16.14 10.24
C LYS A 14 8.09 15.18 11.10
N SER A 15 6.99 15.67 11.66
CA SER A 15 6.09 14.85 12.49
C SER A 15 5.58 13.62 11.74
N VAL A 16 5.17 13.74 10.47
CA VAL A 16 4.73 12.57 9.68
C VAL A 16 5.85 11.55 9.50
N GLY A 17 7.07 12.00 9.19
CA GLY A 17 8.24 11.13 9.06
C GLY A 17 8.60 10.41 10.36
N ASP A 18 8.63 11.16 11.47
CA ASP A 18 9.00 10.65 12.79
C ASP A 18 8.02 9.57 13.29
N HIS A 19 6.73 9.69 12.94
CA HIS A 19 5.70 8.76 13.40
C HIS A 19 5.50 7.55 12.49
N PHE A 20 6.02 7.55 11.25
CA PHE A 20 5.82 6.44 10.31
C PHE A 20 6.34 5.11 10.86
N LEU A 21 7.59 5.08 11.33
CA LEU A 21 8.19 3.86 11.90
C LEU A 21 7.54 3.47 13.23
N ALA A 22 7.15 4.44 14.05
CA ALA A 22 6.44 4.18 15.30
C ALA A 22 5.08 3.52 15.06
N ALA A 23 4.39 3.87 13.95
CA ALA A 23 3.12 3.25 13.58
C ALA A 23 3.29 1.88 12.90
N TYR A 24 4.20 1.75 11.92
CA TYR A 24 4.34 0.53 11.11
C TYR A 24 5.22 -0.54 11.76
N GLY A 25 6.26 -0.15 12.50
CA GLY A 25 7.22 -1.06 13.13
C GLY A 25 6.60 -2.10 14.08
N PRO A 26 5.64 -1.73 14.96
CA PRO A 26 4.93 -2.69 15.80
C PRO A 26 4.14 -3.74 14.99
N ILE A 27 3.47 -3.32 13.91
CA ILE A 27 2.71 -4.22 13.03
C ILE A 27 3.65 -5.25 12.39
N LEU A 28 4.79 -4.79 11.86
CA LEU A 28 5.79 -5.67 11.26
C LEU A 28 6.34 -6.67 12.29
N THR A 29 6.76 -6.18 13.45
CA THR A 29 7.32 -7.02 14.53
C THR A 29 6.34 -8.10 14.98
N GLN A 30 5.05 -7.76 15.10
CA GLN A 30 4.01 -8.71 15.51
C GLN A 30 3.72 -9.77 14.45
N ARG A 31 3.84 -9.43 13.16
CA ARG A 31 3.32 -10.27 12.06
C ARG A 31 4.38 -10.99 11.23
N LYS A 32 5.65 -10.58 11.31
CA LYS A 32 6.73 -11.12 10.46
C LYS A 32 6.95 -12.63 10.59
N ASP A 33 6.70 -13.20 11.77
CA ASP A 33 6.95 -14.61 12.08
C ASP A 33 5.67 -15.46 12.03
N LEU A 34 4.53 -14.88 11.62
CA LEU A 34 3.29 -15.62 11.49
C LEU A 34 3.41 -16.66 10.36
N PRO A 35 2.99 -17.92 10.61
CA PRO A 35 2.99 -18.93 9.57
C PRO A 35 2.01 -18.55 8.45
N TYR A 36 2.39 -18.86 7.22
CA TYR A 36 1.57 -18.73 6.03
C TYR A 36 1.81 -19.92 5.11
N GLY A 37 0.82 -20.29 4.31
CA GLY A 37 0.90 -21.34 3.30
C GLY A 37 1.01 -20.79 1.88
N GLU A 38 0.89 -21.71 0.92
CA GLU A 38 0.92 -21.37 -0.50
C GLU A 38 -0.28 -20.53 -0.93
N ASN A 39 -1.47 -20.76 -0.34
CA ASN A 39 -2.68 -20.01 -0.62
C ASN A 39 -2.53 -18.53 -0.25
N GLU A 40 -2.00 -18.23 0.94
CA GLU A 40 -1.76 -16.85 1.37
C GLU A 40 -0.67 -16.18 0.53
N ARG A 41 0.38 -16.91 0.15
CA ARG A 41 1.43 -16.39 -0.75
C ARG A 41 0.91 -16.10 -2.15
N ASP A 42 0.07 -16.98 -2.66
CA ASP A 42 -0.55 -16.83 -3.96
C ASP A 42 -1.54 -15.65 -3.97
N PHE A 43 -2.36 -15.50 -2.93
CA PHE A 43 -3.23 -14.34 -2.76
C PHE A 43 -2.42 -13.04 -2.58
N GLN A 44 -1.30 -13.07 -1.83
CA GLN A 44 -0.39 -11.93 -1.71
C GLN A 44 0.16 -11.49 -3.08
N ALA A 45 0.60 -12.43 -3.92
CA ALA A 45 1.10 -12.13 -5.25
C ALA A 45 -0.01 -11.56 -6.16
N TYR A 46 -1.24 -12.07 -6.04
CA TYR A 46 -2.41 -11.53 -6.72
C TYR A 46 -2.72 -10.09 -6.27
N ARG A 47 -2.72 -9.82 -4.96
CA ARG A 47 -2.94 -8.47 -4.40
C ARG A 47 -1.85 -7.48 -4.78
N ARG A 48 -0.60 -7.93 -4.88
CA ARG A 48 0.51 -7.13 -5.41
C ARG A 48 0.31 -6.73 -6.86
N GLY A 49 -0.41 -7.52 -7.67
CA GLY A 49 -0.83 -7.12 -9.01
C GLY A 49 -1.66 -5.82 -9.01
N ARG A 50 -2.58 -5.65 -8.04
CA ARG A 50 -3.34 -4.40 -7.87
C ARG A 50 -2.47 -3.22 -7.45
N TYR A 51 -1.42 -3.47 -6.66
CA TYR A 51 -0.45 -2.44 -6.31
C TYR A 51 0.34 -1.97 -7.54
N VAL A 52 0.73 -2.91 -8.42
CA VAL A 52 1.36 -2.58 -9.71
C VAL A 52 0.42 -1.79 -10.61
N GLU A 53 -0.85 -2.20 -10.72
CA GLU A 53 -1.87 -1.44 -11.48
C GLU A 53 -1.96 0.00 -10.95
N PHE A 54 -2.02 0.19 -9.63
CA PHE A 54 -2.02 1.53 -9.02
C PHE A 54 -0.83 2.39 -9.49
N ASN A 55 0.39 1.88 -9.31
CA ASN A 55 1.61 2.62 -9.62
C ASN A 55 1.73 2.95 -11.12
N LEU A 56 1.36 2.02 -12.00
CA LEU A 56 1.56 2.20 -13.44
C LEU A 56 0.43 2.98 -14.13
N VAL A 57 -0.77 3.03 -13.56
CA VAL A 57 -1.96 3.63 -14.20
C VAL A 57 -2.43 4.91 -13.52
N TRP A 58 -2.28 5.02 -12.20
CA TRP A 58 -2.85 6.15 -11.43
C TRP A 58 -1.82 6.98 -10.68
N ASP A 59 -0.69 6.40 -10.26
CA ASP A 59 0.31 7.19 -9.54
C ASP A 59 0.97 8.24 -10.46
N ARG A 60 0.70 9.51 -10.15
CA ARG A 60 1.20 10.63 -10.95
C ARG A 60 2.71 10.73 -10.90
N GLY A 61 3.34 10.36 -9.79
CA GLY A 61 4.79 10.40 -9.63
C GLY A 61 5.50 9.42 -10.56
N THR A 62 5.05 8.17 -10.57
CA THR A 62 5.54 7.14 -11.49
C THR A 62 5.30 7.53 -12.94
N LEU A 63 4.08 7.93 -13.32
CA LEU A 63 3.76 8.33 -14.68
C LEU A 63 4.65 9.48 -15.17
N PHE A 64 4.75 10.55 -14.38
CA PHE A 64 5.57 11.70 -14.72
C PHE A 64 7.04 11.32 -14.84
N GLY A 65 7.60 10.58 -13.87
CA GLY A 65 9.00 10.20 -13.88
C GLY A 65 9.38 9.36 -15.09
N LEU A 66 8.50 8.44 -15.53
CA LEU A 66 8.73 7.63 -16.72
C LEU A 66 8.66 8.48 -18.00
N GLN A 67 7.69 9.40 -18.09
CA GLN A 67 7.49 10.26 -19.26
C GLN A 67 8.58 11.35 -19.38
N SER A 68 9.14 11.79 -18.26
CA SER A 68 10.15 12.86 -18.21
C SER A 68 11.59 12.36 -18.35
N GLY A 69 11.80 11.07 -18.60
CA GLY A 69 13.15 10.48 -18.70
C GLY A 69 13.90 10.40 -17.37
N GLY A 70 13.18 10.31 -16.24
CA GLY A 70 13.78 10.09 -14.93
C GLY A 70 14.49 8.74 -14.83
N ARG A 71 15.21 8.50 -13.72
CA ARG A 71 15.94 7.24 -13.52
C ARG A 71 14.96 6.08 -13.29
N THR A 72 14.70 5.29 -14.33
CA THR A 72 13.72 4.19 -14.34
C THR A 72 13.86 3.25 -13.14
N GLU A 73 15.07 2.79 -12.83
CA GLU A 73 15.32 1.89 -11.68
C GLU A 73 14.90 2.48 -10.33
N ALA A 74 15.01 3.80 -10.16
CA ALA A 74 14.57 4.47 -8.94
C ALA A 74 13.04 4.63 -8.91
N ILE A 75 12.42 4.89 -10.07
CA ILE A 75 10.97 5.05 -10.21
C ILE A 75 10.26 3.71 -9.98
N LEU A 76 10.80 2.62 -10.53
CA LEU A 76 10.20 1.28 -10.44
C LEU A 76 10.59 0.53 -9.16
N LEU A 77 11.36 1.14 -8.25
CA LEU A 77 11.71 0.54 -6.96
C LEU A 77 10.48 0.18 -6.12
N SER A 78 9.35 0.85 -6.35
CA SER A 78 8.08 0.53 -5.69
C SER A 78 7.47 -0.80 -6.13
N LEU A 79 7.90 -1.36 -7.27
CA LEU A 79 7.29 -2.58 -7.81
C LEU A 79 7.73 -3.82 -7.02
N PRO A 80 6.78 -4.68 -6.62
CA PRO A 80 7.10 -5.90 -5.89
C PRO A 80 7.77 -6.95 -6.78
N PRO A 81 8.59 -7.85 -6.20
CA PRO A 81 9.42 -8.79 -6.96
C PRO A 81 8.63 -9.91 -7.64
N VAL A 82 7.45 -10.27 -7.12
CA VAL A 82 6.58 -11.32 -7.66
C VAL A 82 5.14 -10.86 -7.61
N VAL A 83 4.46 -10.98 -8.74
CA VAL A 83 3.06 -10.65 -8.94
C VAL A 83 2.37 -11.71 -9.79
N LYS A 84 1.05 -11.85 -9.60
CA LYS A 84 0.21 -12.74 -10.41
C LYS A 84 -1.04 -11.98 -10.85
N TRP A 85 -1.47 -12.19 -12.09
CA TRP A 85 -2.76 -11.72 -12.58
C TRP A 85 -3.66 -12.91 -12.89
N ARG A 86 -4.96 -12.74 -12.67
CA ARG A 86 -5.98 -13.75 -12.91
C ARG A 86 -7.17 -13.11 -13.58
N TYR A 87 -7.72 -13.80 -14.56
CA TYR A 87 -8.95 -13.39 -15.23
C TYR A 87 -10.16 -13.57 -14.30
N ASP A 88 -10.97 -12.52 -14.16
CA ASP A 88 -12.22 -12.45 -13.36
C ASP A 88 -12.19 -13.17 -12.00
N TRP A 89 -11.04 -13.16 -11.33
CA TRP A 89 -10.91 -13.82 -10.04
C TRP A 89 -11.65 -13.04 -8.95
N LYS A 90 -12.39 -13.78 -8.13
CA LYS A 90 -13.09 -13.27 -6.95
C LYS A 90 -12.76 -14.17 -5.76
N PRO A 91 -12.58 -13.61 -4.55
CA PRO A 91 -12.39 -14.43 -3.37
C PRO A 91 -13.64 -15.28 -3.11
N ALA A 92 -13.43 -16.49 -2.58
CA ALA A 92 -14.55 -17.30 -2.11
C ALA A 92 -15.26 -16.59 -0.95
N PRO A 93 -16.60 -16.67 -0.83
CA PRO A 93 -17.32 -16.12 0.30
C PRO A 93 -16.79 -16.63 1.63
N GLU A 94 -16.96 -15.84 2.70
CA GLU A 94 -16.61 -16.23 4.08
C GLU A 94 -15.13 -16.60 4.27
N THR A 95 -14.25 -16.04 3.44
CA THR A 95 -12.79 -16.17 3.56
C THR A 95 -12.15 -14.86 4.00
N ARG A 96 -10.92 -14.94 4.52
CA ARG A 96 -10.12 -13.75 4.86
C ARG A 96 -9.82 -12.90 3.63
N GLU A 97 -9.69 -13.54 2.47
CA GLU A 97 -9.55 -12.90 1.18
C GLU A 97 -10.77 -12.07 0.84
N ALA A 98 -11.99 -12.57 1.10
CA ALA A 98 -13.22 -11.82 0.90
C ALA A 98 -13.35 -10.65 1.90
N GLU A 99 -13.03 -10.89 3.18
CA GLU A 99 -13.05 -9.87 4.23
C GLU A 99 -12.16 -8.66 3.88
N LEU A 100 -11.01 -8.89 3.24
CA LEU A 100 -10.15 -7.81 2.78
C LEU A 100 -10.94 -6.80 1.93
N TYR A 101 -11.77 -7.28 0.99
CA TYR A 101 -12.52 -6.40 0.09
C TYR A 101 -13.74 -5.77 0.76
N SER A 102 -14.46 -6.52 1.59
CA SER A 102 -15.70 -6.02 2.20
C SER A 102 -15.44 -5.08 3.39
N ASN A 103 -14.39 -5.34 4.17
CA ASN A 103 -14.22 -4.70 5.48
C ASN A 103 -12.99 -3.78 5.57
N PHE A 104 -11.95 -4.02 4.76
CA PHE A 104 -10.66 -3.34 4.89
C PHE A 104 -10.30 -2.44 3.70
N LEU A 105 -10.78 -2.73 2.48
CA LEU A 105 -10.54 -1.92 1.29
C LEU A 105 -11.72 -0.99 0.96
N VAL A 106 -12.55 -0.69 1.96
CA VAL A 106 -13.63 0.29 1.90
C VAL A 106 -13.24 1.52 2.73
N ALA A 107 -13.68 2.69 2.30
CA ALA A 107 -13.52 3.90 3.10
C ALA A 107 -14.30 3.76 4.42
N ARG A 108 -13.61 3.89 5.55
CA ARG A 108 -14.21 3.78 6.88
C ARG A 108 -13.43 4.60 7.89
N ASP A 109 -14.11 4.97 8.96
CA ASP A 109 -13.45 5.47 10.16
C ASP A 109 -12.84 4.30 10.93
N TRP A 110 -11.55 4.41 11.22
CA TRP A 110 -10.77 3.41 11.95
C TRP A 110 -10.66 3.71 13.45
N LEU A 111 -10.99 4.94 13.87
CA LEU A 111 -10.93 5.41 15.25
C LEU A 111 -12.29 5.38 15.93
N ASP A 112 -13.38 5.51 15.17
CA ASP A 112 -14.74 5.56 15.71
C ASP A 112 -15.24 4.24 16.33
N GLY A 113 -14.43 3.17 16.32
CA GLY A 113 -14.70 1.93 17.07
C GLY A 113 -16.00 1.22 16.64
N GLY A 114 -15.85 0.13 15.87
CA GLY A 114 -16.87 -0.93 15.91
C GLY A 114 -16.80 -1.66 17.23
#